data_AF-A0A9Q0S8H5-F1
#
_entry.id   AF-A0A9Q0S8H5-F1
#
_cell.length_a   1.000
_cell.length_b   1.000
_cell.length_c   1.000
_cell.angle_alpha   90.00
_cell.angle_beta   90.00
_cell.angle_gamma   90.00
#
_symmetry.space_group_name_H-M   'P 1'
#
loop_
_entity.id
_entity.type
_entity.pdbx_description
1 polymer ?
#
loop_
_entity_poly.entity_id
_entity_poly.type
_entity_poly.pdbx_seq_one_letter_code
_entity_poly.pdbx_strand_id
1 'polypeptide(L)'
;MKLVPSVPDLIIVFLCITVSVLSATISNSLLYQAPDECRWSGSADDITLVCRLRTINSELENTNFSVIQPQNTIRLRLECNDALLFQSSISPGSFHPLFELRSLTINYCKIGNLTDGSFQGLRELRNLTIRTHNTDWSPMSLEISPNVFTEDEEVSWGKSQIC
;
A
#
# COMPACT_ATOMS: atom_id res chain seq x y z
N MET A 1 -25.94 21.86 60.62
CA MET A 1 -24.47 22.05 60.61
C MET A 1 -23.98 21.69 59.22
N LYS A 2 -23.53 22.67 58.42
CA LYS A 2 -23.02 22.42 57.06
C LYS A 2 -21.57 21.96 57.17
N LEU A 3 -21.28 20.75 56.70
CA LEU A 3 -19.92 20.20 56.59
C LEU A 3 -19.15 21.04 55.57
N VAL A 4 -18.08 21.70 56.02
CA VAL A 4 -17.12 22.37 55.14
C VAL A 4 -16.12 21.30 54.68
N PRO A 5 -16.01 21.02 53.38
CA PRO A 5 -15.08 20.02 52.87
C PRO A 5 -13.63 20.43 53.19
N SER A 6 -12.81 19.45 53.58
CA SER A 6 -11.42 19.70 53.94
C SER A 6 -10.58 19.92 52.67
N VAL A 7 -9.52 20.72 52.77
CA VAL A 7 -8.59 21.04 51.66
C VAL A 7 -8.15 19.80 50.83
N PRO A 8 -7.88 18.61 51.41
CA PRO A 8 -7.53 17.43 50.60
C PRO A 8 -8.68 16.89 49.75
N ASP A 9 -9.94 17.05 50.17
CA ASP A 9 -11.11 16.61 49.39
C ASP A 9 -11.26 17.42 48.10
N LEU A 10 -10.98 18.72 48.17
CA LEU A 10 -10.97 19.63 47.01
C LEU A 10 -9.87 19.28 46.01
N ILE A 11 -8.69 18.85 46.49
CA ILE A 11 -7.55 18.47 45.64
C ILE A 11 -7.86 17.17 44.89
N ILE A 12 -8.45 16.17 45.55
CA ILE A 12 -8.83 14.89 44.92
C ILE A 12 -9.87 15.13 43.82
N VAL A 13 -10.87 15.97 44.07
CA VAL A 13 -11.89 16.33 43.08
C VAL A 13 -11.26 17.02 41.87
N PHE A 14 -10.34 17.96 42.08
CA PHE A 14 -9.62 18.63 40.98
C PHE A 14 -8.78 17.65 40.16
N LEU A 15 -8.08 16.72 40.81
CA LEU A 15 -7.23 15.74 40.13
C LEU A 15 -8.07 14.76 39.29
N CYS A 16 -9.22 14.30 39.79
CA CYS A 16 -10.16 13.48 39.03
C CYS A 16 -10.73 14.21 37.80
N ILE A 17 -11.04 15.52 37.92
CA ILE A 17 -11.55 16.31 36.79
C ILE A 17 -10.47 16.43 35.70
N THR A 18 -9.20 16.69 36.06
CA THR A 18 -8.12 16.78 35.07
C THR A 18 -7.86 15.47 34.34
N VAL A 19 -7.96 14.33 35.02
CA VAL A 19 -7.82 12.99 34.39
C VAL A 19 -8.97 12.70 33.43
N SER A 20 -10.19 13.14 33.75
CA SER A 20 -11.37 12.94 32.91
C SER A 20 -11.33 13.79 31.62
N VAL A 21 -10.75 15.00 31.71
CA VAL A 21 -10.64 15.93 30.57
C VAL A 21 -9.52 15.51 29.60
N LEU A 22 -8.49 14.79 30.06
CA LEU A 22 -7.43 14.27 29.19
C LEU A 22 -7.83 13.06 28.33
N SER A 23 -8.96 12.40 28.61
CA SER A 23 -9.43 11.26 27.79
C SER A 23 -10.34 11.67 26.62
N ALA A 24 -10.59 12.97 26.43
CA ALA A 24 -11.53 13.46 25.42
C ALA A 24 -10.85 13.89 24.10
N THR A 25 -10.19 12.97 23.40
CA THR A 25 -10.04 13.03 21.94
C THR A 25 -9.96 11.63 21.34
N ILE A 26 -11.07 10.87 21.37
CA ILE A 26 -11.22 9.73 20.47
C ILE A 26 -11.64 10.32 19.13
N SER A 27 -10.66 10.58 18.27
CA SER A 27 -10.91 10.97 16.88
C SER A 27 -11.72 9.86 16.20
N ASN A 28 -12.93 10.18 15.74
CA ASN A 28 -13.74 9.32 14.88
C ASN A 28 -13.12 9.24 13.47
N SER A 29 -11.93 8.66 13.33
CA SER A 29 -11.42 8.24 12.02
C SER A 29 -12.02 6.86 11.70
N LEU A 30 -13.17 6.87 11.02
CA LEU A 30 -13.82 5.65 10.54
C LEU A 30 -12.88 4.88 9.59
N LEU A 31 -12.21 3.87 10.14
CA LEU A 31 -11.71 2.63 9.51
C LEU A 31 -10.98 2.73 8.15
N TYR A 32 -10.06 3.66 8.02
CA TYR A 32 -9.08 3.66 6.92
C TYR A 32 -7.67 3.45 7.45
N GLN A 33 -7.46 2.30 8.08
CA GLN A 33 -6.13 1.93 8.54
C GLN A 33 -5.35 1.41 7.33
N ALA A 34 -4.24 2.07 7.00
CA ALA A 34 -3.31 1.54 6.02
C ALA A 34 -2.72 0.21 6.51
N PRO A 35 -2.40 -0.73 5.62
CA PRO A 35 -1.64 -1.93 5.96
C PRO A 35 -0.31 -1.59 6.63
N ASP A 36 0.28 -2.59 7.28
CA ASP A 36 1.66 -2.50 7.76
C ASP A 36 2.60 -2.11 6.60
N GLU A 37 3.62 -1.30 6.90
CA GLU A 37 4.57 -0.74 5.91
C GLU A 37 3.99 0.33 4.96
N CYS A 38 2.67 0.59 5.01
CA CYS A 38 2.01 1.59 4.18
C CYS A 38 1.47 2.78 4.99
N ARG A 39 1.32 3.92 4.31
CA ARG A 39 0.68 5.12 4.86
C ARG A 39 -0.06 5.90 3.78
N TRP A 40 -1.15 6.53 4.16
CA TRP A 40 -1.85 7.48 3.30
C TRP A 40 -1.11 8.81 3.28
N SER A 41 -1.00 9.41 2.09
CA SER A 41 -0.35 10.69 1.88
C SER A 41 -1.08 11.47 0.80
N GLY A 42 -1.11 12.80 0.92
CA GLY A 42 -1.75 13.70 -0.04
C GLY A 42 -2.85 14.56 0.56
N SER A 43 -3.56 15.27 -0.29
CA SER A 43 -4.75 16.07 0.05
C SER A 43 -6.02 15.31 -0.33
N ALA A 44 -7.20 15.81 0.06
CA ALA A 44 -8.49 15.15 -0.14
C ALA A 44 -8.74 14.68 -1.59
N ASP A 45 -8.28 15.44 -2.59
CA ASP A 45 -8.49 15.14 -4.02
C ASP A 45 -7.36 14.29 -4.64
N ASP A 46 -6.23 14.18 -3.95
CA ASP A 46 -5.02 13.50 -4.44
C ASP A 46 -4.41 12.56 -3.38
N ILE A 47 -5.24 11.70 -2.82
CA ILE A 47 -4.82 10.69 -1.87
C ILE A 47 -4.04 9.59 -2.60
N THR A 48 -2.89 9.21 -2.02
CA THR A 48 -2.01 8.13 -2.49
C THR A 48 -1.65 7.21 -1.33
N LEU A 49 -1.78 5.89 -1.55
CA LEU A 49 -1.20 4.89 -0.65
C LEU A 49 0.29 4.78 -0.92
N VAL A 50 1.13 5.07 0.07
CA VAL A 50 2.58 4.96 -0.05
C VAL A 50 3.06 3.80 0.81
N CYS A 51 3.59 2.76 0.18
CA CYS A 51 4.16 1.59 0.86
C CYS A 51 5.68 1.61 0.77
N ARG A 52 6.35 1.50 1.91
CA ARG A 52 7.81 1.49 2.02
C ARG A 52 8.27 0.08 2.30
N LEU A 53 8.73 -0.59 1.25
CA LEU A 53 9.09 -2.00 1.28
C LEU A 53 10.61 -2.15 1.37
N ARG A 54 11.07 -3.30 1.85
CA ARG A 54 12.47 -3.68 1.67
C ARG A 54 12.75 -4.01 0.21
N THR A 55 11.93 -4.89 -0.36
CA THR A 55 11.98 -5.36 -1.76
C THR A 55 10.57 -5.76 -2.20
N ILE A 56 10.36 -5.98 -3.52
CA ILE A 56 9.17 -6.69 -4.02
C ILE A 56 9.56 -8.11 -4.42
N ASN A 57 8.93 -9.14 -3.85
CA ASN A 57 9.19 -10.57 -4.12
C ASN A 57 10.66 -10.89 -4.45
N SER A 58 11.51 -10.92 -3.44
CA SER A 58 12.91 -11.35 -3.54
C SER A 58 13.11 -12.77 -3.04
N GLU A 59 14.34 -13.26 -3.12
CA GLU A 59 14.76 -14.54 -2.54
C GLU A 59 14.50 -14.66 -1.02
N LEU A 60 14.37 -13.53 -0.32
CA LEU A 60 14.20 -13.49 1.14
C LEU A 60 12.76 -13.21 1.58
N GLU A 61 11.99 -12.48 0.79
CA GLU A 61 10.67 -11.97 1.19
C GLU A 61 9.70 -11.97 0.01
N ASN A 62 8.46 -12.40 0.26
CA ASN A 62 7.35 -12.29 -0.68
C ASN A 62 6.40 -11.19 -0.24
N THR A 63 5.97 -10.36 -1.19
CA THR A 63 5.07 -9.23 -0.95
C THR A 63 3.64 -9.63 -1.29
N ASN A 64 2.72 -9.47 -0.33
CA ASN A 64 1.31 -9.77 -0.55
C ASN A 64 0.48 -8.49 -0.71
N PHE A 65 0.21 -8.10 -1.95
CA PHE A 65 -0.61 -6.91 -2.23
C PHE A 65 -2.11 -7.11 -1.98
N SER A 66 -2.57 -8.33 -1.69
CA SER A 66 -3.99 -8.61 -1.38
C SER A 66 -4.45 -8.00 -0.05
N VAL A 67 -3.51 -7.57 0.80
CA VAL A 67 -3.81 -6.88 2.06
C VAL A 67 -4.28 -5.43 1.81
N ILE A 68 -3.96 -4.87 0.64
CA ILE A 68 -4.38 -3.53 0.24
C ILE A 68 -5.86 -3.57 -0.17
N GLN A 69 -6.67 -2.70 0.42
CA GLN A 69 -8.09 -2.61 0.11
C GLN A 69 -8.30 -1.93 -1.26
N PRO A 70 -8.92 -2.62 -2.24
CA PRO A 70 -8.99 -2.10 -3.60
C PRO A 70 -9.99 -0.95 -3.76
N GLN A 71 -11.16 -1.02 -3.11
CA GLN A 71 -12.23 -0.01 -3.24
C GLN A 71 -11.85 1.41 -2.82
N ASN A 72 -10.72 1.57 -2.11
CA ASN A 72 -10.27 2.86 -1.59
C ASN A 72 -8.84 3.21 -2.05
N THR A 73 -8.26 2.47 -3.00
CA THR A 73 -6.87 2.68 -3.45
C THR A 73 -6.83 3.00 -4.94
N ILE A 74 -6.97 4.29 -5.26
CA ILE A 74 -6.92 4.79 -6.65
C ILE A 74 -5.49 5.06 -7.12
N ARG A 75 -4.59 5.41 -6.19
CA ARG A 75 -3.16 5.68 -6.46
C ARG A 75 -2.29 4.93 -5.46
N LEU A 76 -1.31 4.20 -5.97
CA LEU A 76 -0.36 3.41 -5.20
C LEU A 76 1.06 3.82 -5.57
N ARG A 77 1.88 4.05 -4.55
CA ARG A 77 3.32 4.29 -4.67
C ARG A 77 4.07 3.26 -3.82
N LEU A 78 4.90 2.46 -4.48
CA LEU A 78 5.84 1.55 -3.85
C LEU A 78 7.22 2.20 -3.84
N GLU A 79 7.82 2.31 -2.65
CA GLU A 79 9.17 2.80 -2.42
C GLU A 79 10.00 1.67 -1.80
N CYS A 80 10.91 1.06 -2.57
CA CYS A 80 11.82 0.06 -2.03
C CYS A 80 13.03 0.70 -1.33
N ASN A 81 13.69 -0.06 -0.46
CA ASN A 81 14.93 0.36 0.19
C ASN A 81 16.09 0.34 -0.81
N ASP A 82 16.77 1.47 -0.97
CA ASP A 82 17.88 1.67 -1.91
C ASP A 82 19.20 1.04 -1.43
N ALA A 83 19.40 0.89 -0.12
CA ALA A 83 20.59 0.28 0.47
C ALA A 83 20.66 -1.24 0.28
N LEU A 84 19.54 -1.92 0.04
CA LEU A 84 19.48 -3.38 -0.08
C LEU A 84 19.74 -3.84 -1.52
N LEU A 85 20.70 -4.75 -1.73
CA LEU A 85 21.11 -5.22 -3.06
C LEU A 85 20.33 -6.44 -3.57
N PHE A 86 19.06 -6.60 -3.18
CA PHE A 86 18.23 -7.72 -3.61
C PHE A 86 17.42 -7.36 -4.86
N GLN A 87 17.44 -8.26 -5.84
CA GLN A 87 16.58 -8.15 -7.01
C GLN A 87 15.12 -8.26 -6.58
N SER A 88 14.30 -7.35 -7.11
CA SER A 88 12.85 -7.41 -6.97
C SER A 88 12.23 -8.07 -8.19
N SER A 89 11.17 -8.85 -8.00
CA SER A 89 10.42 -9.47 -9.07
C SER A 89 8.93 -9.13 -8.96
N ILE A 90 8.28 -8.88 -10.09
CA ILE A 90 6.82 -8.72 -10.16
C ILE A 90 6.28 -9.99 -10.79
N SER A 91 5.67 -10.84 -9.98
CA SER A 91 5.02 -12.06 -10.48
C SER A 91 3.77 -11.70 -11.27
N PRO A 92 3.41 -12.47 -12.30
CA PRO A 92 2.16 -12.28 -13.02
C PRO A 92 0.99 -12.18 -12.06
N GLY A 93 0.20 -11.13 -12.20
CA GLY A 93 -0.97 -10.96 -11.38
C GLY A 93 -0.73 -10.54 -9.93
N SER A 94 0.48 -10.09 -9.57
CA SER A 94 0.78 -9.54 -8.24
C SER A 94 -0.22 -8.45 -7.82
N PHE A 95 -0.77 -7.73 -8.78
CA PHE A 95 -1.69 -6.62 -8.55
C PHE A 95 -3.17 -6.94 -8.86
N HIS A 96 -3.54 -8.20 -9.10
CA HIS A 96 -4.93 -8.61 -9.39
C HIS A 96 -5.98 -8.00 -8.45
N PRO A 97 -5.76 -7.91 -7.13
CA PRO A 97 -6.76 -7.36 -6.23
C PRO A 97 -7.06 -5.89 -6.52
N LEU A 98 -6.12 -5.13 -7.09
CA LEU A 98 -6.15 -3.68 -7.24
C LEU A 98 -6.81 -3.22 -8.55
N PHE A 99 -7.97 -3.79 -8.87
CA PHE A 99 -8.64 -3.57 -10.16
C PHE A 99 -9.10 -2.13 -10.41
N GLU A 100 -9.30 -1.31 -9.37
CA GLU A 100 -9.67 0.12 -9.48
C GLU A 100 -8.48 1.07 -9.55
N LEU A 101 -7.25 0.55 -9.47
CA LEU A 101 -6.04 1.37 -9.40
C LEU A 101 -5.80 2.09 -10.72
N ARG A 102 -5.74 3.43 -10.66
CA ARG A 102 -5.54 4.30 -11.84
C ARG A 102 -4.10 4.78 -12.00
N SER A 103 -3.34 4.81 -10.91
CA SER A 103 -1.94 5.20 -10.93
C SER A 103 -1.09 4.27 -10.08
N LEU A 104 -0.04 3.74 -10.70
CA LEU A 104 0.98 2.93 -10.05
C LEU A 104 2.35 3.59 -10.25
N THR A 105 3.02 3.90 -9.15
CA THR A 105 4.42 4.33 -9.14
C THR A 105 5.27 3.30 -8.40
N ILE A 106 6.35 2.84 -9.02
CA ILE A 106 7.34 1.94 -8.40
C ILE A 106 8.70 2.62 -8.46
N ASN A 107 9.29 2.90 -7.30
CA ASN A 107 10.57 3.60 -7.19
C ASN A 107 11.57 2.79 -6.38
N TYR A 108 12.84 2.84 -6.80
CA TYR A 108 14.00 2.22 -6.12
C TYR A 108 13.93 0.69 -6.00
N CYS A 109 12.96 0.05 -6.66
CA CYS A 109 12.85 -1.40 -6.68
C CYS A 109 13.71 -1.95 -7.84
N LYS A 110 14.69 -2.78 -7.50
CA LYS A 110 15.73 -3.32 -8.40
C LYS A 110 15.16 -4.41 -9.31
N ILE A 111 14.29 -4.00 -10.24
CA ILE A 111 13.56 -4.89 -11.14
C ILE A 111 14.41 -5.18 -12.37
N GLY A 112 14.75 -6.45 -12.56
CA GLY A 112 15.50 -6.92 -13.73
C GLY A 112 14.64 -7.18 -14.94
N ASN A 113 13.42 -7.68 -14.71
CA ASN A 113 12.54 -8.13 -15.77
C ASN A 113 11.08 -7.72 -15.47
N LEU A 114 10.39 -7.29 -16.52
CA LEU A 114 8.94 -7.23 -16.56
C LEU A 114 8.49 -8.33 -17.52
N THR A 115 7.74 -9.30 -16.97
CA THR A 115 7.24 -10.47 -17.70
C THR A 115 5.78 -10.28 -18.10
N ASP A 116 5.31 -11.08 -19.05
CA ASP A 116 3.90 -11.10 -19.45
C ASP A 116 3.00 -11.25 -18.20
N GLY A 117 1.96 -10.42 -18.11
CA GLY A 117 1.07 -10.38 -16.96
C GLY A 117 1.62 -9.70 -15.70
N SER A 118 2.78 -9.03 -15.73
CA SER A 118 3.29 -8.26 -14.57
C SER A 118 2.30 -7.24 -14.03
N PHE A 119 1.45 -6.69 -14.90
CA PHE A 119 0.40 -5.72 -14.57
C PHE A 119 -1.02 -6.26 -14.77
N GLN A 120 -1.14 -7.59 -14.92
CA GLN A 120 -2.43 -8.25 -15.07
C GLN A 120 -3.37 -7.92 -13.90
N GLY A 121 -4.63 -7.67 -14.24
CA GLY A 121 -5.70 -7.32 -13.31
C GLY A 121 -5.83 -5.82 -12.98
N LEU A 122 -4.88 -4.96 -13.40
CA LEU A 122 -4.96 -3.50 -13.24
C LEU A 122 -5.86 -2.86 -14.32
N ARG A 123 -7.15 -3.19 -14.31
CA ARG A 123 -8.13 -2.85 -15.37
C ARG A 123 -8.33 -1.34 -15.59
N GLU A 124 -8.14 -0.53 -14.56
CA GLU A 124 -8.35 0.93 -14.63
C GLU A 124 -7.05 1.74 -14.73
N LEU A 125 -5.90 1.10 -14.94
CA LEU A 125 -4.60 1.76 -14.90
C LEU A 125 -4.42 2.74 -16.05
N ARG A 126 -4.14 4.00 -15.71
CA ARG A 126 -3.92 5.09 -16.69
C ARG A 126 -2.50 5.62 -16.66
N ASN A 127 -1.86 5.57 -15.48
CA ASN A 127 -0.54 6.12 -15.26
C ASN A 127 0.36 5.08 -14.60
N LEU A 128 1.37 4.61 -15.33
CA LEU A 128 2.41 3.74 -14.82
C LEU A 128 3.74 4.48 -14.83
N THR A 129 4.43 4.48 -13.70
CA THR A 129 5.78 5.02 -13.58
C THR A 129 6.67 4.00 -12.87
N ILE A 130 7.77 3.62 -13.52
CA ILE A 130 8.75 2.69 -12.96
C ILE A 130 10.12 3.37 -13.02
N ARG A 131 10.76 3.53 -11.86
CA ARG A 131 12.11 4.06 -11.71
C ARG A 131 12.92 3.06 -10.89
N THR A 132 13.55 2.12 -11.57
CA THR A 132 14.23 0.99 -10.92
C THR A 132 15.56 1.36 -10.30
N HIS A 133 16.25 2.38 -10.85
CA HIS A 133 17.59 2.80 -10.46
C HIS A 133 18.67 1.68 -10.58
N ASN A 134 18.44 0.64 -11.38
CA ASN A 134 19.31 -0.55 -11.45
C ASN A 134 20.81 -0.25 -11.59
N THR A 135 21.18 0.79 -12.35
CA THR A 135 22.57 1.22 -12.59
C THR A 135 23.32 1.63 -11.34
N ASP A 136 22.62 2.00 -10.27
CA ASP A 136 23.21 2.54 -9.05
C ASP A 136 23.86 1.43 -8.19
N TRP A 137 23.57 0.16 -8.49
CA TRP A 137 23.93 -0.97 -7.62
C TRP A 137 24.54 -2.20 -8.30
N SER A 138 24.29 -2.39 -9.60
CA SER A 138 24.84 -3.47 -10.42
C SER A 138 24.70 -3.07 -11.91
N PRO A 139 25.50 -3.58 -12.86
CA PRO A 139 25.24 -3.41 -14.30
C PRO A 139 24.03 -4.26 -14.75
N MET A 140 22.90 -4.10 -14.06
CA MET A 140 21.64 -4.77 -14.36
C MET A 140 20.82 -3.91 -15.33
N SER A 141 20.41 -4.50 -16.44
CA SER A 141 19.45 -3.91 -17.38
C SER A 141 18.03 -4.31 -17.03
N LEU A 142 17.07 -3.44 -17.35
CA LEU A 142 15.66 -3.78 -17.33
C LEU A 142 15.29 -4.45 -18.66
N GLU A 143 14.85 -5.71 -18.61
CA GLU A 143 14.26 -6.42 -19.74
C GLU A 143 12.74 -6.32 -19.68
N ILE A 144 12.09 -6.07 -20.82
CA ILE A 144 10.63 -5.88 -20.91
C ILE A 144 10.09 -6.86 -21.95
N SER A 145 9.21 -7.75 -21.53
CA SER A 145 8.52 -8.67 -22.44
C SER A 145 7.53 -7.93 -23.33
N PRO A 146 7.34 -8.33 -24.60
CA PRO A 146 6.49 -7.60 -25.55
C PRO A 146 5.02 -7.46 -25.11
N ASN A 147 4.50 -8.40 -24.31
CA ASN A 147 3.09 -8.41 -23.86
C ASN A 147 2.92 -7.92 -22.41
N VAL A 148 3.92 -7.22 -21.86
CA VAL A 148 3.82 -6.66 -20.50
C VAL A 148 2.66 -5.67 -20.34
N PHE A 149 2.35 -4.92 -21.39
CA PHE A 149 1.35 -3.84 -21.37
C PHE A 149 0.07 -4.17 -22.16
N THR A 150 -0.08 -5.41 -22.62
CA THR A 150 -1.31 -5.82 -23.30
C THR A 150 -2.40 -6.09 -22.28
N GLU A 151 -3.62 -5.67 -22.57
CA GLU A 151 -4.78 -6.06 -21.77
C GLU A 151 -4.99 -7.57 -21.91
N ASP A 152 -5.27 -8.25 -20.80
CA ASP A 152 -5.65 -9.64 -20.83
C ASP A 152 -7.02 -9.76 -21.49
N GLU A 153 -7.07 -10.24 -22.73
CA GLU A 153 -8.30 -10.80 -23.27
C GLU A 153 -8.65 -12.02 -22.42
N GLU A 154 -9.58 -11.87 -21.47
CA GLU A 154 -10.22 -13.01 -20.81
C GLU A 154 -10.90 -13.85 -21.89
N VAL A 155 -10.18 -14.84 -22.42
CA VAL A 155 -10.77 -15.88 -23.26
C VAL A 155 -11.71 -16.68 -22.35
N SER A 156 -12.96 -16.24 -22.33
CA SER A 156 -14.10 -16.95 -21.77
C SER A 156 -14.22 -18.32 -22.45
N TRP A 157 -13.51 -19.33 -21.95
CA TRP A 157 -13.86 -20.73 -22.15
C TRP A 157 -15.08 -21.08 -21.29
N GLY A 158 -16.18 -20.36 -21.55
CA GLY A 158 -17.51 -20.60 -21.05
C GLY A 158 -18.36 -21.19 -22.16
N LYS A 159 -18.15 -22.49 -22.42
CA LYS A 159 -19.22 -23.45 -22.74
C LYS A 159 -18.63 -24.85 -22.60
N SER A 160 -18.66 -25.32 -21.35
CA SER A 160 -18.76 -26.74 -21.07
C SER A 160 -19.95 -27.29 -21.86
N GLN A 161 -19.67 -28.02 -22.93
CA GLN A 161 -20.64 -28.91 -23.55
C GLN A 161 -20.47 -30.27 -22.87
N ILE A 162 -21.19 -30.43 -21.75
CA ILE A 162 -21.58 -31.71 -21.17
C ILE A 162 -23.03 -31.41 -20.73
N CYS A 163 -24.09 -31.96 -21.33
CA CYS A 163 -24.34 -33.30 -21.84
C CYS A 163 -24.67 -33.37 -23.34
#